data_AF-E9DF55-F1
#
_entry.id   AF-E9DF55-F1
#
_cell.length_a   1.000
_cell.length_b   1.000
_cell.length_c   1.000
_cell.angle_alpha   90.00
_cell.angle_beta   90.00
_cell.angle_gamma   90.00
#
_symmetry.space_group_name_H-M   'P 1'
#
loop_
_entity.id
_entity.type
_entity.pdbx_description
1 polymer ?
#
loop_
_entity_poly.entity_id
_entity_poly.type
_entity_poly.pdbx_seq_one_letter_code
_entity_poly.pdbx_strand_id
1 'polypeptide(L)'
;MASTATIPAFVLPRAIPRAARPPPPSASLLRRASAKPCNSRCASTSSQKPRVLEKPDKFRPPSHPARRVLSPNAQPRNYPGPPLSAKELEEQKTKRYPNMFPPEGTVMHKFLTNRGIHLWISLGVLFSLATFTYTTNFRATSPFAHLLPSWSGLLTHPIDTVGQFLSVMKMHADHLTLETTEKRKRNVDDVQKRKEYRIAHGLEEPDVKPESDENSPQRKDADGEAGAVAVAASGTREGGQPGEGETYVDWEGKKRPVKKWFGIW
;
A
#
# COMPACT_ATOMS: atom_id res chain seq x y z
N MET A 1 8.12 41.52 54.08
CA MET A 1 7.39 40.23 54.09
C MET A 1 7.19 39.80 52.65
N ALA A 2 8.08 38.97 52.11
CA ALA A 2 8.03 38.53 50.70
C ALA A 2 7.49 37.10 50.65
N SER A 3 6.31 36.92 50.04
CA SER A 3 5.67 35.63 49.87
C SER A 3 6.36 34.85 48.73
N THR A 4 6.82 33.65 49.03
CA THR A 4 7.41 32.72 48.06
C THR A 4 6.30 32.10 47.21
N ALA A 5 6.33 32.35 45.89
CA ALA A 5 5.40 31.77 44.94
C ALA A 5 5.76 30.31 44.64
N THR A 6 4.98 29.37 45.18
CA THR A 6 5.10 27.93 44.89
C THR A 6 4.42 27.62 43.55
N ILE A 7 5.21 27.31 42.53
CA ILE A 7 4.71 26.96 41.19
C ILE A 7 4.12 25.54 41.23
N PRO A 8 2.86 25.33 40.80
CA PRO A 8 2.24 24.01 40.83
C PRO A 8 2.82 23.07 39.76
N ALA A 9 3.03 21.82 40.15
CA ALA A 9 3.79 20.80 39.41
C ALA A 9 3.23 20.36 38.03
N PHE A 10 2.08 20.88 37.60
CA PHE A 10 1.50 20.57 36.28
C PHE A 10 2.02 21.47 35.14
N VAL A 11 2.74 22.55 35.48
CA VAL A 11 3.33 23.47 34.49
C VAL A 11 4.69 22.97 33.97
N LEU A 12 5.29 21.98 34.63
CA LEU A 12 6.54 21.37 34.18
C LEU A 12 6.28 20.29 33.12
N PRO A 13 6.95 20.31 31.96
CA PRO A 13 6.82 19.26 30.95
C PRO A 13 7.28 17.93 31.54
N ARG A 14 6.36 16.96 31.60
CA ARG A 14 6.64 15.58 32.05
C ARG A 14 7.75 14.97 31.19
N ALA A 15 8.89 14.65 31.80
CA ALA A 15 9.93 13.86 31.17
C ALA A 15 9.39 12.44 30.85
N ILE A 16 9.54 12.04 29.60
CA ILE A 16 9.14 10.73 29.08
C ILE A 16 10.07 9.66 29.68
N PRO A 17 9.57 8.55 30.27
CA PRO A 17 10.43 7.50 30.78
C PRO A 17 11.11 6.75 29.62
N ARG A 18 12.45 6.83 29.58
CA ARG A 18 13.30 5.97 28.75
C ARG A 18 13.29 4.54 29.31
N ALA A 19 12.44 3.70 28.74
CA ALA A 19 12.55 2.25 28.89
C ALA A 19 12.61 1.60 27.49
N ALA A 20 13.43 0.55 27.38
CA ALA A 20 13.72 -0.27 26.20
C ALA A 20 14.84 0.25 25.25
N ARG A 21 16.10 0.05 25.67
CA ARG A 21 17.22 -0.15 24.75
C ARG A 21 17.64 -1.63 24.83
N PRO A 22 17.63 -2.41 23.74
CA PRO A 22 18.14 -3.79 23.75
C PRO A 22 19.69 -3.79 23.81
N PRO A 23 20.31 -4.80 24.42
CA PRO A 23 21.77 -4.93 24.48
C PRO A 23 22.38 -5.32 23.12
N PRO A 24 23.64 -4.96 22.84
CA PRO A 24 24.33 -5.33 21.60
C PRO A 24 24.74 -6.83 21.60
N PRO A 25 24.82 -7.48 20.42
CA PRO A 25 25.24 -8.87 20.32
C PRO A 25 26.77 -9.01 20.48
N SER A 26 27.17 -9.94 21.35
CA SER A 26 28.55 -10.35 21.58
C SER A 26 29.19 -10.97 20.32
N ALA A 27 30.28 -10.38 19.84
CA ALA A 27 31.07 -10.92 18.74
C ALA A 27 31.95 -12.08 19.23
N SER A 28 31.66 -13.30 18.78
CA SER A 28 32.54 -14.46 18.98
C SER A 28 33.72 -14.41 18.02
N LEU A 29 34.92 -14.20 18.55
CA LEU A 29 36.20 -14.35 17.86
C LEU A 29 36.47 -15.83 17.56
N LEU A 30 36.53 -16.21 16.28
CA LEU A 30 37.11 -17.48 15.85
C LEU A 30 38.31 -17.26 14.94
N ARG A 31 39.46 -17.36 15.60
CA ARG A 31 40.73 -18.00 15.22
C ARG A 31 40.95 -18.28 13.73
N ARG A 32 41.89 -17.51 13.20
CA ARG A 32 42.64 -17.70 11.94
C ARG A 32 43.61 -18.88 12.07
N ALA A 33 43.59 -19.81 11.12
CA ALA A 33 44.69 -20.76 10.89
C ALA A 33 45.06 -20.75 9.40
N SER A 34 46.36 -20.64 9.16
CA SER A 34 47.01 -20.52 7.85
C SER A 34 47.31 -21.89 7.23
N ALA A 35 47.16 -22.01 5.91
CA ALA A 35 47.93 -22.97 5.12
C ALA A 35 48.17 -22.44 3.70
N LYS A 36 49.42 -22.58 3.24
CA LYS A 36 49.98 -22.11 1.96
C LYS A 36 49.57 -23.02 0.78
N PRO A 37 49.64 -22.56 -0.49
CA PRO A 37 49.06 -23.24 -1.64
C PRO A 37 50.03 -24.22 -2.31
N CYS A 38 49.52 -25.32 -2.86
CA CYS A 38 50.20 -26.10 -3.89
C CYS A 38 49.47 -25.96 -5.23
N ASN A 39 50.23 -25.57 -6.25
CA ASN A 39 49.81 -25.49 -7.65
C ASN A 39 49.60 -26.89 -8.22
N SER A 40 48.44 -27.17 -8.81
CA SER A 40 48.37 -28.05 -9.97
C SER A 40 47.43 -27.45 -11.02
N ARG A 41 47.99 -27.23 -12.21
CA ARG A 41 47.28 -26.77 -13.40
C ARG A 41 46.75 -28.01 -14.12
N CYS A 42 45.43 -28.09 -14.31
CA CYS A 42 44.83 -28.92 -15.36
C CYS A 42 43.81 -28.08 -16.13
N ALA A 43 44.11 -27.87 -17.40
CA ALA A 43 43.31 -27.12 -18.36
C ALA A 43 42.03 -27.89 -18.74
N SER A 44 40.89 -27.22 -18.72
CA SER A 44 39.75 -27.53 -19.59
C SER A 44 38.72 -26.39 -19.57
N THR A 45 38.61 -25.76 -20.74
CA THR A 45 37.40 -25.19 -21.37
C THR A 45 36.39 -24.45 -20.50
N SER A 46 36.23 -23.17 -20.82
CA SER A 46 35.32 -22.17 -20.26
C SER A 46 33.87 -22.64 -20.04
N SER A 47 33.49 -22.79 -18.77
CA SER A 47 32.11 -22.51 -18.33
C SER A 47 32.19 -21.82 -16.95
N GLN A 48 31.59 -20.64 -16.83
CA GLN A 48 31.72 -19.76 -15.66
C GLN A 48 30.80 -20.18 -14.50
N LYS A 49 30.96 -21.41 -14.00
CA LYS A 49 30.36 -21.84 -12.74
C LYS A 49 31.49 -22.23 -11.79
N PRO A 50 31.50 -21.77 -10.53
CA PRO A 50 32.52 -22.21 -9.58
C PRO A 50 32.45 -23.74 -9.46
N ARG A 51 33.57 -24.43 -9.73
CA ARG A 51 33.69 -25.88 -9.52
C ARG A 51 33.61 -26.16 -8.02
N VAL A 52 32.39 -26.28 -7.50
CA VAL A 52 32.13 -26.70 -6.11
C VAL A 52 32.19 -28.22 -6.09
N LEU A 53 33.09 -28.77 -5.29
CA LEU A 53 33.15 -30.20 -5.01
C LEU A 53 31.78 -30.63 -4.45
N GLU A 54 31.13 -31.61 -5.07
CA GLU A 54 29.87 -32.14 -4.54
C GLU A 54 30.12 -32.58 -3.10
N LYS A 55 29.24 -32.15 -2.18
CA LYS A 55 29.35 -32.57 -0.78
C LYS A 55 29.23 -34.09 -0.77
N PRO A 56 30.18 -34.83 -0.17
CA PRO A 56 30.10 -36.28 -0.10
C PRO A 56 28.79 -36.69 0.55
N ASP A 57 28.19 -37.75 0.02
CA ASP A 57 26.89 -38.21 0.51
C ASP A 57 27.01 -38.51 2.01
N LYS A 58 26.11 -37.91 2.78
CA LYS A 58 26.22 -37.95 4.24
C LYS A 58 25.91 -39.38 4.65
N PHE A 59 26.87 -40.08 5.28
CA PHE A 59 26.69 -41.46 5.71
C PHE A 59 25.37 -41.62 6.47
N ARG A 60 24.44 -42.37 5.87
CA ARG A 60 23.13 -42.67 6.45
C ARG A 60 23.09 -44.16 6.71
N PRO A 61 23.00 -44.58 7.99
CA PRO A 61 22.86 -45.99 8.30
C PRO A 61 21.56 -46.52 7.68
N PRO A 62 21.48 -47.83 7.38
CA PRO A 62 20.31 -48.43 6.73
C PRO A 62 18.99 -48.25 7.50
N SER A 63 19.04 -47.87 8.78
CA SER A 63 17.88 -47.56 9.62
C SER A 63 17.24 -46.19 9.37
N HIS A 64 17.94 -45.27 8.68
CA HIS A 64 17.41 -43.96 8.32
C HIS A 64 17.40 -43.79 6.80
N PRO A 65 16.38 -44.34 6.10
CA PRO A 65 16.21 -44.05 4.69
C PRO A 65 16.09 -42.53 4.53
N ALA A 66 16.80 -41.97 3.55
CA ALA A 66 16.66 -40.57 3.20
C ALA A 66 15.18 -40.25 3.08
N ARG A 67 14.67 -39.35 3.94
CA ARG A 67 13.27 -38.90 3.99
C ARG A 67 12.74 -38.89 2.58
N ARG A 68 11.92 -39.91 2.22
CA ARG A 68 11.34 -40.00 0.89
C ARG A 68 10.61 -38.68 0.73
N VAL A 69 11.15 -37.82 -0.13
CA VAL A 69 10.48 -36.58 -0.52
C VAL A 69 9.30 -37.06 -1.35
N LEU A 70 8.19 -37.35 -0.66
CA LEU A 70 6.93 -37.63 -1.30
C LEU A 70 6.69 -36.43 -2.22
N SER A 71 6.53 -36.70 -3.51
CA SER A 71 6.10 -35.67 -4.45
C SER A 71 4.88 -34.96 -3.86
N PRO A 72 4.76 -33.64 -3.95
CA PRO A 72 3.56 -32.93 -3.46
C PRO A 72 2.26 -33.43 -4.11
N ASN A 73 2.35 -34.17 -5.22
CA ASN A 73 1.21 -34.81 -5.89
C ASN A 73 1.09 -36.33 -5.61
N ALA A 74 1.99 -36.92 -4.82
CA ALA A 74 1.90 -38.33 -4.46
C ALA A 74 0.95 -38.49 -3.27
N GLN A 75 -0.12 -39.26 -3.46
CA GLN A 75 -0.98 -39.70 -2.36
C GLN A 75 -0.10 -40.32 -1.26
N PRO A 76 -0.39 -40.04 0.03
CA PRO A 76 0.37 -40.61 1.13
C PRO A 76 0.35 -42.13 0.97
N ARG A 77 1.53 -42.72 0.78
CA ARG A 77 1.66 -44.15 0.59
C ARG A 77 1.28 -44.78 1.91
N ASN A 78 0.10 -45.40 1.97
CA ASN A 78 -0.37 -46.12 3.15
C ASN A 78 0.76 -47.03 3.63
N TYR A 79 1.08 -46.91 4.93
CA TYR A 79 1.91 -47.84 5.68
C TYR A 79 1.50 -49.28 5.31
N PRO A 80 2.42 -50.26 5.31
CA PRO A 80 2.37 -51.44 4.44
C PRO A 80 1.00 -52.13 4.52
N GLY A 81 0.16 -51.81 3.54
CA GLY A 81 -1.25 -52.16 3.54
C GLY A 81 -1.83 -51.95 2.15
N PRO A 82 -2.89 -52.67 1.78
CA PRO A 82 -3.55 -52.52 0.49
C PRO A 82 -4.01 -51.08 0.25
N PRO A 83 -4.04 -50.61 -1.02
CA PRO A 83 -4.67 -49.34 -1.36
C PRO A 83 -6.16 -49.42 -1.02
N LEU A 84 -6.70 -48.34 -0.44
CA LEU A 84 -8.13 -48.23 -0.10
C LEU A 84 -8.97 -48.38 -1.36
N SER A 85 -10.06 -49.15 -1.25
CA SER A 85 -11.01 -49.27 -2.36
C SER A 85 -11.74 -47.93 -2.59
N ALA A 86 -12.24 -47.69 -3.82
CA ALA A 86 -12.97 -46.45 -4.12
C ALA A 86 -14.20 -46.26 -3.21
N LYS A 87 -14.86 -47.37 -2.84
CA LYS A 87 -16.00 -47.39 -1.91
C LYS A 87 -15.58 -46.98 -0.50
N GLU A 88 -14.47 -47.52 0.00
CA GLU A 88 -13.92 -47.13 1.31
C GLU A 88 -13.53 -45.65 1.37
N LEU A 89 -13.04 -45.08 0.26
CA LEU A 89 -12.73 -43.65 0.19
C LEU A 89 -13.98 -42.76 0.26
N GLU A 90 -15.09 -43.20 -0.34
CA GLU A 90 -16.38 -42.50 -0.25
C GLU A 90 -16.99 -42.63 1.15
N GLU A 91 -16.89 -43.80 1.76
CA GLU A 91 -17.29 -44.03 3.15
C GLU A 91 -16.47 -43.19 4.13
N GLN A 92 -15.16 -43.07 3.93
CA GLN A 92 -14.31 -42.22 4.78
C GLN A 92 -14.70 -40.73 4.74
N LYS A 93 -15.15 -40.22 3.59
CA LYS A 93 -15.63 -38.83 3.45
C LYS A 93 -16.96 -38.60 4.17
N THR A 94 -17.82 -39.62 4.20
CA THR A 94 -19.18 -39.53 4.74
C THR A 94 -19.29 -39.99 6.19
N LYS A 95 -18.28 -40.69 6.73
CA LYS A 95 -18.25 -41.18 8.11
C LYS A 95 -18.29 -40.02 9.10
N ARG A 96 -19.29 -40.00 9.98
CA ARG A 96 -19.47 -38.97 11.01
C ARG A 96 -19.27 -39.55 12.40
N TYR A 97 -18.65 -38.75 13.27
CA TYR A 97 -18.40 -39.04 14.67
C TYR A 97 -18.98 -37.88 15.51
N PRO A 98 -19.26 -38.10 16.80
CA PRO A 98 -19.73 -37.02 17.69
C PRO A 98 -18.76 -35.84 17.67
N ASN A 99 -19.27 -34.61 17.70
CA ASN A 99 -18.51 -33.34 17.67
C ASN A 99 -17.70 -33.06 16.38
N MET A 100 -17.91 -33.82 15.30
CA MET A 100 -17.35 -33.46 14.01
C MET A 100 -18.14 -32.33 13.33
N PHE A 101 -17.54 -31.79 12.28
CA PHE A 101 -18.16 -30.79 11.41
C PHE A 101 -19.55 -31.26 10.94
N PRO A 102 -20.54 -30.35 10.82
CA PRO A 102 -21.89 -30.70 10.34
C PRO A 102 -21.85 -31.38 8.97
N PRO A 103 -22.86 -32.18 8.61
CA PRO A 103 -22.85 -32.90 7.33
C PRO A 103 -22.89 -31.94 6.14
N GLU A 104 -22.25 -32.38 5.05
CA GLU A 104 -22.26 -31.69 3.76
C GLU A 104 -23.71 -31.46 3.30
N GLY A 105 -23.99 -30.27 2.75
CA GLY A 105 -25.34 -29.87 2.34
C GLY A 105 -26.14 -29.10 3.39
N THR A 106 -25.76 -29.17 4.68
CA THR A 106 -26.38 -28.31 5.72
C THR A 106 -25.97 -26.85 5.57
N VAL A 107 -26.84 -25.94 6.03
CA VAL A 107 -26.56 -24.49 6.02
C VAL A 107 -25.34 -24.17 6.89
N MET A 108 -25.19 -24.82 8.05
CA MET A 108 -24.03 -24.63 8.92
C MET A 108 -22.72 -25.06 8.24
N HIS A 109 -22.73 -26.18 7.51
CA HIS A 109 -21.58 -26.61 6.73
C HIS A 109 -21.22 -25.56 5.66
N LYS A 110 -22.22 -25.06 4.93
CA LYS A 110 -22.03 -24.03 3.90
C LYS A 110 -21.51 -22.73 4.50
N PHE A 111 -22.01 -22.32 5.66
CA PHE A 111 -21.56 -21.10 6.34
C PHE A 111 -20.10 -21.20 6.78
N LEU A 112 -19.69 -22.26 7.49
CA LEU A 112 -18.31 -22.42 7.99
C LEU A 112 -17.29 -22.69 6.87
N THR A 113 -17.66 -23.36 5.78
CA THR A 113 -16.70 -23.70 4.70
C THR A 113 -16.58 -22.65 3.60
N ASN A 114 -17.60 -21.82 3.39
CA ASN A 114 -17.64 -20.90 2.26
C ASN A 114 -16.83 -19.62 2.54
N ARG A 115 -15.68 -19.49 1.86
CA ARG A 115 -14.81 -18.30 1.93
C ARG A 115 -15.51 -17.03 1.45
N GLY A 116 -16.42 -17.13 0.48
CA GLY A 116 -17.16 -15.98 -0.05
C GLY A 116 -18.06 -15.32 1.01
N ILE A 117 -18.73 -16.12 1.84
CA ILE A 117 -19.57 -15.61 2.93
C ILE A 117 -18.72 -14.87 3.98
N HIS A 118 -17.58 -15.45 4.36
CA HIS A 118 -16.65 -14.81 5.31
C HIS A 118 -16.06 -13.52 4.75
N LEU A 119 -15.72 -13.49 3.46
CA LEU A 119 -15.26 -12.28 2.79
C LEU A 119 -16.35 -11.22 2.72
N TRP A 120 -17.58 -11.60 2.40
CA TRP A 120 -18.72 -10.68 2.39
C TRP A 120 -18.99 -10.07 3.76
N ILE A 121 -19.02 -10.90 4.82
CA ILE A 121 -19.25 -10.43 6.19
C ILE A 121 -18.09 -9.56 6.66
N SER A 122 -16.85 -10.00 6.49
CA SER A 122 -15.68 -9.22 6.95
C SER A 122 -15.57 -7.89 6.20
N LEU A 123 -15.79 -7.88 4.87
CA LEU A 123 -15.81 -6.66 4.07
C LEU A 123 -17.01 -5.77 4.42
N GLY A 124 -18.19 -6.34 4.67
CA GLY A 124 -19.38 -5.58 5.08
C GLY A 124 -19.22 -4.91 6.45
N VAL A 125 -18.63 -5.62 7.42
CA VAL A 125 -18.31 -5.03 8.74
C VAL A 125 -17.27 -3.93 8.59
N LEU A 126 -16.21 -4.16 7.83
CA LEU A 126 -15.18 -3.15 7.60
C LEU A 126 -15.73 -1.91 6.89
N PHE A 127 -16.57 -2.09 5.87
CA PHE A 127 -17.17 -1.01 5.10
C PHE A 127 -18.18 -0.19 5.93
N SER A 128 -19.02 -0.86 6.73
CA SER A 128 -19.97 -0.18 7.60
C SER A 128 -19.27 0.61 8.71
N LEU A 129 -18.22 0.07 9.32
CA LEU A 129 -17.40 0.79 10.31
C LEU A 129 -16.65 1.97 9.68
N ALA A 130 -16.09 1.80 8.48
CA ALA A 130 -15.45 2.89 7.74
C ALA A 130 -16.45 4.02 7.43
N THR A 131 -17.65 3.69 6.95
CA THR A 131 -18.71 4.68 6.66
C THR A 131 -19.20 5.37 7.93
N PHE A 132 -19.35 4.63 9.03
CA PHE A 132 -19.77 5.18 10.32
C PHE A 132 -18.73 6.13 10.92
N THR A 133 -17.46 5.72 10.95
CA THR A 133 -16.35 6.56 11.42
C THR A 133 -16.15 7.79 10.53
N TYR A 134 -16.28 7.62 9.22
CA TYR A 134 -16.22 8.72 8.26
C TYR A 134 -17.34 9.75 8.51
N THR A 135 -18.59 9.29 8.59
CA THR A 135 -19.75 10.18 8.79
C THR A 135 -19.73 10.88 10.15
N THR A 136 -19.25 10.21 11.20
CA THR A 136 -19.06 10.83 12.53
C THR A 136 -17.96 11.88 12.52
N ASN A 137 -16.82 11.60 11.87
CA ASN A 137 -15.74 12.58 11.71
C ASN A 137 -16.17 13.79 10.87
N PHE A 138 -16.90 13.54 9.77
CA PHE A 138 -17.46 14.59 8.93
C PHE A 138 -18.41 15.51 9.72
N ARG A 139 -19.29 14.94 10.55
CA ARG A 139 -20.19 15.73 11.40
C ARG A 139 -19.47 16.58 12.44
N ALA A 140 -18.29 16.15 12.90
CA ALA A 140 -17.51 16.88 13.90
C ALA A 140 -16.63 17.98 13.28
N THR A 141 -16.13 17.79 12.06
CA THR A 141 -15.12 18.67 11.45
C THR A 141 -15.66 19.57 10.34
N SER A 142 -16.72 19.17 9.66
CA SER A 142 -17.24 19.91 8.51
C SER A 142 -18.31 20.92 8.92
N PRO A 143 -18.30 22.14 8.33
CA PRO A 143 -19.36 23.12 8.55
C PRO A 143 -20.68 22.75 7.86
N PHE A 144 -20.65 21.83 6.89
CA PHE A 144 -21.79 21.40 6.08
C PHE A 144 -22.53 20.18 6.67
N ALA A 145 -22.25 19.81 7.92
CA ALA A 145 -22.84 18.64 8.58
C ALA A 145 -24.38 18.66 8.62
N HIS A 146 -24.97 19.84 8.71
CA HIS A 146 -26.42 20.05 8.78
C HIS A 146 -27.13 19.82 7.43
N LEU A 147 -26.40 19.84 6.31
CA LEU A 147 -26.93 19.59 4.98
C LEU A 147 -26.98 18.10 4.62
N LEU A 148 -26.48 17.23 5.51
CA LEU A 148 -26.53 15.79 5.27
C LEU A 148 -27.97 15.28 5.30
N PRO A 149 -28.38 14.47 4.30
CA PRO A 149 -29.69 13.86 4.32
C PRO A 149 -29.81 12.88 5.50
N SER A 150 -31.04 12.76 6.03
CA SER A 150 -31.34 11.77 7.06
C SER A 150 -31.19 10.35 6.49
N TRP A 151 -30.71 9.42 7.32
CA TRP A 151 -30.62 8.00 6.96
C TRP A 151 -31.98 7.38 6.61
N SER A 152 -33.09 7.95 7.10
CA SER A 152 -34.44 7.54 6.70
C SER A 152 -34.75 7.82 5.23
N GLY A 153 -34.14 8.86 4.65
CA GLY A 153 -34.33 9.23 3.24
C GLY A 153 -33.77 8.21 2.25
N LEU A 154 -32.78 7.40 2.68
CA LEU A 154 -32.23 6.32 1.86
C LEU A 154 -33.28 5.23 1.54
N LEU A 155 -34.29 5.04 2.39
CA LEU A 155 -35.34 4.04 2.17
C LEU A 155 -36.45 4.54 1.24
N THR A 156 -36.75 5.84 1.23
CA THR A 156 -37.84 6.42 0.43
C THR A 156 -37.36 6.97 -0.91
N HIS A 157 -36.23 7.68 -0.92
CA HIS A 157 -35.65 8.31 -2.12
C HIS A 157 -34.14 8.03 -2.17
N PRO A 158 -33.71 6.81 -2.53
CA PRO A 158 -32.31 6.40 -2.48
C PRO A 158 -31.42 7.22 -3.43
N ILE A 159 -31.91 7.50 -4.64
CA ILE A 159 -31.14 8.19 -5.68
C ILE A 159 -30.91 9.65 -5.29
N ASP A 160 -31.97 10.35 -4.86
CA ASP A 160 -31.88 11.75 -4.46
C ASP A 160 -31.01 11.92 -3.20
N THR A 161 -31.13 10.99 -2.25
CA THR A 161 -30.33 11.00 -1.02
C THR A 161 -28.83 10.85 -1.32
N VAL A 162 -28.46 9.94 -2.23
CA VAL A 162 -27.07 9.79 -2.66
C VAL A 162 -26.59 11.02 -3.42
N GLY A 163 -27.42 11.59 -4.30
CA GLY A 163 -27.10 12.83 -5.01
C GLY A 163 -26.85 14.01 -4.06
N GLN A 164 -27.71 14.19 -3.06
CA GLN A 164 -27.54 15.21 -2.01
C GLN A 164 -26.25 14.98 -1.21
N PHE A 165 -25.99 13.75 -0.78
CA PHE A 165 -24.74 13.41 -0.08
C PHE A 165 -23.52 13.77 -0.93
N LEU A 166 -23.50 13.41 -2.22
CA LEU A 166 -22.40 13.75 -3.12
C LEU A 166 -22.25 15.27 -3.31
N SER A 167 -23.34 16.02 -3.34
CA SER A 167 -23.28 17.48 -3.43
C SER A 167 -22.62 18.12 -2.20
N VAL A 168 -22.98 17.63 -1.00
CA VAL A 168 -22.39 18.06 0.28
C VAL A 168 -20.91 17.67 0.34
N MET A 169 -20.57 16.48 -0.14
CA MET A 169 -19.19 16.02 -0.28
C MET A 169 -18.36 16.91 -1.18
N LYS A 170 -18.93 17.35 -2.32
CA LYS A 170 -18.28 18.32 -3.20
C LYS A 170 -18.04 19.65 -2.50
N MET A 171 -19.03 20.20 -1.81
CA MET A 171 -18.87 21.45 -1.04
C MET A 171 -17.77 21.35 0.02
N HIS A 172 -17.70 20.21 0.72
CA HIS A 172 -16.63 19.97 1.69
C HIS A 172 -15.25 19.89 1.03
N ALA A 173 -15.14 19.20 -0.11
CA ALA A 173 -13.90 19.16 -0.88
C ALA A 173 -13.48 20.57 -1.35
N ASP A 174 -14.42 21.34 -1.91
CA ASP A 174 -14.19 22.71 -2.35
C ASP A 174 -13.67 23.57 -1.18
N HIS A 175 -14.29 23.48 0.00
CA HIS A 175 -13.82 24.18 1.20
C HIS A 175 -12.38 23.80 1.61
N LEU A 176 -12.04 22.51 1.60
CA LEU A 176 -10.68 22.06 1.88
C LEU A 176 -9.68 22.56 0.84
N THR A 177 -10.07 22.63 -0.43
CA THR A 177 -9.22 23.21 -1.48
C THR A 177 -9.00 24.70 -1.24
N LEU A 178 -10.04 25.45 -0.90
CA LEU A 178 -9.93 26.87 -0.58
C LEU A 178 -8.98 27.10 0.60
N GLU A 179 -9.19 26.41 1.72
CA GLU A 179 -8.29 26.53 2.87
C GLU A 179 -6.83 26.19 2.55
N THR A 180 -6.60 25.12 1.78
CA THR A 180 -5.24 24.70 1.43
C THR A 180 -4.59 25.66 0.46
N THR A 181 -5.33 26.24 -0.49
CA THR A 181 -4.82 27.28 -1.38
C THR A 181 -4.50 28.55 -0.61
N GLU A 182 -5.33 28.98 0.35
CA GLU A 182 -5.02 30.12 1.21
C GLU A 182 -3.77 29.89 2.06
N LYS A 183 -3.63 28.70 2.67
CA LYS A 183 -2.43 28.32 3.43
C LYS A 183 -1.18 28.37 2.55
N ARG A 184 -1.25 27.89 1.30
CA ARG A 184 -0.15 27.95 0.35
C ARG A 184 0.18 29.38 -0.07
N LYS A 185 -0.83 30.21 -0.35
CA LYS A 185 -0.66 31.63 -0.68
C LYS A 185 0.09 32.36 0.44
N ARG A 186 -0.33 32.20 1.70
CA ARG A 186 0.35 32.80 2.85
C ARG A 186 1.84 32.41 2.94
N ASN A 187 2.15 31.14 2.70
CA ASN A 187 3.54 30.68 2.71
C ASN A 187 4.36 31.29 1.56
N VAL A 188 3.79 31.41 0.37
CA VAL A 188 4.44 32.04 -0.78
C VAL A 188 4.67 33.53 -0.52
N ASP A 189 3.65 34.24 -0.01
CA ASP A 189 3.75 35.65 0.35
C ASP A 189 4.85 35.89 1.40
N ASP A 190 4.96 35.01 2.40
CA ASP A 190 6.01 35.09 3.41
C ASP A 190 7.41 34.87 2.83
N VAL A 191 7.56 33.95 1.87
CA VAL A 191 8.83 33.72 1.16
C VAL A 191 9.17 34.92 0.28
N GLN A 192 8.20 35.49 -0.42
CA GLN A 192 8.37 36.68 -1.25
C GLN A 192 8.81 37.89 -0.42
N LYS A 193 8.13 38.17 0.70
CA LYS A 193 8.53 39.25 1.63
C LYS A 193 9.96 39.07 2.15
N ARG A 194 10.35 37.84 2.48
CA ARG A 194 11.73 37.54 2.91
C ARG A 194 12.72 37.80 1.79
N LYS A 195 12.39 37.42 0.56
CA LYS A 195 13.22 37.68 -0.62
C LYS A 195 13.37 39.19 -0.86
N GLU A 196 12.26 39.93 -0.87
CA GLU A 196 12.25 41.39 -1.00
C GLU A 196 13.08 42.07 0.09
N TYR A 197 12.97 41.61 1.34
CA TYR A 197 13.77 42.12 2.45
C TYR A 197 15.27 41.91 2.21
N ARG A 198 15.69 40.73 1.74
CA ARG A 198 17.11 40.44 1.44
C ARG A 198 17.64 41.31 0.30
N ILE A 199 16.85 41.49 -0.76
CA ILE A 199 17.20 42.35 -1.90
C ILE A 199 17.35 43.80 -1.43
N ALA A 200 16.40 44.32 -0.65
CA ALA A 200 16.44 45.69 -0.14
C ALA A 200 17.63 45.97 0.78
N HIS A 201 18.12 44.95 1.49
CA HIS A 201 19.31 45.03 2.34
C HIS A 201 20.61 44.64 1.62
N GLY A 202 20.58 44.42 0.30
CA GLY A 202 21.75 44.12 -0.52
C GLY A 202 22.39 42.75 -0.24
N LEU A 203 21.66 41.83 0.40
CA LEU A 203 22.11 40.46 0.69
C LEU A 203 21.93 39.52 -0.52
N GLU A 204 21.08 39.90 -1.47
CA GLU A 204 20.86 39.21 -2.75
C GLU A 204 20.74 40.25 -3.86
N GLU A 205 21.34 40.00 -5.04
CA GLU A 205 21.11 40.83 -6.22
C GLU A 205 19.66 40.67 -6.69
N PRO A 206 18.99 41.75 -7.14
CA PRO A 206 17.67 41.61 -7.74
C PRO A 206 17.81 40.71 -8.96
N ASP A 207 17.06 39.61 -9.00
CA ASP A 207 16.93 38.80 -10.22
C ASP A 207 16.47 39.75 -11.34
N VAL A 208 17.40 40.15 -12.20
CA VAL A 208 17.11 40.86 -13.45
C VAL A 208 16.23 39.91 -14.25
N LYS A 209 14.92 40.17 -14.26
CA LYS A 209 13.99 39.50 -15.18
C LYS A 209 14.56 39.72 -16.59
N PRO A 210 14.97 38.67 -17.33
CA PRO A 210 15.30 38.87 -18.73
C PRO A 210 14.01 39.25 -19.45
N GLU A 211 13.96 40.50 -19.90
CA GLU A 211 13.08 40.93 -20.98
C GLU A 211 13.44 40.10 -22.22
N SER A 212 12.45 39.47 -22.84
CA SER A 212 12.51 38.84 -24.17
C SER A 212 13.66 37.88 -24.47
N ASP A 213 13.42 36.57 -24.31
CA ASP A 213 14.06 35.56 -25.17
C ASP A 213 12.97 34.61 -25.68
N GLU A 214 12.52 34.88 -26.91
CA GLU A 214 11.63 34.02 -27.71
C GLU A 214 12.32 32.73 -28.16
N ASN A 215 13.02 31.98 -27.30
CA ASN A 215 13.44 30.61 -27.64
C ASN A 215 13.89 29.81 -26.42
N SER A 216 12.95 29.30 -25.63
CA SER A 216 13.24 28.31 -24.58
C SER A 216 12.02 27.40 -24.37
N PRO A 217 12.18 26.08 -24.22
CA PRO A 217 11.06 25.16 -24.15
C PRO A 217 10.32 25.41 -22.85
N GLN A 218 9.15 26.00 -23.03
CA GLN A 218 8.14 26.39 -22.07
C GLN A 218 8.00 25.42 -20.88
N ARG A 219 8.58 25.78 -19.73
CA ARG A 219 8.06 25.36 -18.43
C ARG A 219 6.88 26.27 -18.11
N LYS A 220 5.68 25.81 -18.47
CA LYS A 220 4.41 26.35 -18.01
C LYS A 220 4.29 26.08 -16.52
N ASP A 221 4.91 26.92 -15.71
CA ASP A 221 4.50 27.08 -14.32
C ASP A 221 3.42 28.16 -14.29
N ALA A 222 2.24 27.71 -13.89
CA ALA A 222 0.97 28.35 -14.05
C ALA A 222 0.70 29.33 -12.92
N ASP A 223 0.72 30.62 -13.24
CA ASP A 223 0.12 31.66 -12.42
C ASP A 223 -0.92 32.42 -13.27
N GLY A 224 -2.20 32.22 -12.95
CA GLY A 224 -3.28 33.12 -13.38
C GLY A 224 -4.45 32.47 -14.12
N GLU A 225 -5.35 31.78 -13.40
CA GLU A 225 -6.78 32.15 -13.38
C GLU A 225 -7.56 31.29 -12.38
N ALA A 226 -8.29 31.96 -11.49
CA ALA A 226 -9.41 31.38 -10.79
C ALA A 226 -10.64 31.50 -11.71
N GLY A 227 -11.17 30.39 -12.20
CA GLY A 227 -12.47 30.39 -12.88
C GLY A 227 -12.66 29.26 -13.89
N ALA A 228 -13.10 28.09 -13.43
CA ALA A 228 -14.13 27.26 -14.07
C ALA A 228 -14.03 25.81 -13.58
N VAL A 229 -14.93 25.49 -12.66
CA VAL A 229 -15.60 24.19 -12.61
C VAL A 229 -16.00 23.76 -14.02
N ALA A 230 -15.40 22.68 -14.52
CA ALA A 230 -15.92 21.90 -15.64
C ALA A 230 -15.88 20.41 -15.27
N VAL A 231 -16.92 19.97 -14.58
CA VAL A 231 -17.38 18.57 -14.64
C VAL A 231 -18.62 18.60 -15.53
N ALA A 232 -18.51 18.12 -16.77
CA ALA A 232 -19.54 17.32 -17.48
C ALA A 232 -19.20 17.15 -18.98
N ALA A 233 -19.10 15.89 -19.40
CA ALA A 233 -19.63 15.32 -20.63
C ALA A 233 -19.68 16.16 -21.93
N SER A 234 -18.81 15.82 -22.88
CA SER A 234 -19.15 15.60 -24.31
C SER A 234 -18.03 14.70 -24.87
N GLY A 235 -18.28 13.56 -25.51
CA GLY A 235 -19.34 13.29 -26.47
C GLY A 235 -18.82 13.62 -27.86
N THR A 236 -18.23 12.62 -28.53
CA THR A 236 -18.11 12.50 -29.99
C THR A 236 -17.05 13.36 -30.69
N ARG A 237 -15.93 12.71 -31.03
CA ARG A 237 -15.34 12.83 -32.38
C ARG A 237 -15.05 11.43 -32.91
N GLU A 238 -15.88 10.99 -33.84
CA GLU A 238 -15.59 9.88 -34.74
C GLU A 238 -14.42 10.23 -35.67
N GLY A 239 -13.70 9.19 -36.10
CA GLY A 239 -13.00 9.20 -37.40
C GLY A 239 -11.48 9.37 -37.33
N GLY A 240 -10.76 8.26 -37.09
CA GLY A 240 -9.32 8.17 -37.34
C GLY A 240 -8.79 6.77 -37.03
N GLN A 241 -8.67 5.92 -38.05
CA GLN A 241 -8.14 4.55 -38.00
C GLN A 241 -6.60 4.53 -37.84
N PRO A 242 -5.97 3.35 -37.61
CA PRO A 242 -5.08 3.09 -36.49
C PRO A 242 -3.59 3.18 -36.85
N GLY A 243 -2.75 3.67 -35.94
CA GLY A 243 -1.30 3.62 -36.13
C GLY A 243 -0.53 4.01 -34.88
N GLU A 244 0.19 3.02 -34.34
CA GLU A 244 1.48 3.18 -33.63
C GLU A 244 1.42 3.61 -32.15
N GLY A 245 1.90 2.70 -31.30
CA GLY A 245 1.71 2.72 -29.85
C GLY A 245 2.40 3.87 -29.12
N GLU A 246 1.63 4.54 -28.28
CA GLU A 246 2.10 5.50 -27.27
C GLU A 246 3.13 4.82 -26.34
N THR A 247 4.41 5.20 -26.49
CA THR A 247 5.49 4.79 -25.58
C THR A 247 5.80 5.92 -24.60
N TYR A 248 5.83 5.62 -23.30
CA TYR A 248 6.30 6.54 -22.27
C TYR A 248 7.81 6.33 -22.01
N VAL A 249 8.51 7.40 -21.63
CA VAL A 249 9.94 7.38 -21.30
C VAL A 249 10.10 7.30 -19.80
N ASP A 250 10.57 6.15 -19.31
CA ASP A 250 10.88 5.97 -17.88
C ASP A 250 12.05 6.90 -17.45
N TRP A 251 12.22 7.13 -16.15
CA TRP A 251 13.30 7.96 -15.57
C TRP A 251 14.73 7.53 -15.96
N GLU A 252 14.89 6.34 -16.55
CA GLU A 252 16.15 5.82 -17.10
C GLU A 252 16.28 6.00 -18.64
N GLY A 253 15.38 6.76 -19.28
CA GLY A 253 15.44 7.06 -20.71
C GLY A 253 14.97 5.95 -21.65
N LYS A 254 14.38 4.86 -21.13
CA LYS A 254 13.92 3.71 -21.93
C LYS A 254 12.45 3.88 -22.32
N LYS A 255 12.15 3.75 -23.62
CA LYS A 255 10.79 3.80 -24.17
C LYS A 255 10.07 2.48 -23.88
N ARG A 256 8.95 2.52 -23.15
CA ARG A 256 8.10 1.35 -22.87
C ARG A 256 6.67 1.58 -23.36
N PRO A 257 5.98 0.54 -23.86
CA PRO A 257 4.59 0.67 -24.29
C PRO A 257 3.66 0.91 -23.09
N VAL A 258 2.74 1.87 -23.21
CA VAL A 258 1.74 2.15 -22.17
C VAL A 258 0.73 1.00 -22.11
N LYS A 259 0.65 0.36 -20.94
CA LYS A 259 -0.25 -0.77 -20.71
C LYS A 259 -1.62 -0.25 -20.28
N LYS A 260 -2.54 -0.13 -21.24
CA LYS A 260 -3.90 0.36 -21.01
C LYS A 260 -4.71 -0.71 -20.25
N TRP A 261 -5.07 -0.44 -18.99
CA TRP A 261 -5.99 -1.26 -18.21
C TRP A 261 -7.27 -0.45 -17.96
N PHE A 262 -8.43 -1.01 -18.32
CA PHE A 262 -9.74 -0.40 -18.12
C PHE A 262 -10.00 0.98 -18.78
N GLY A 263 -9.40 1.24 -19.95
CA GLY A 263 -9.84 2.33 -20.83
C GLY A 263 -9.64 3.75 -20.30
N ILE A 264 -8.81 3.92 -19.27
CA ILE A 264 -8.43 5.23 -18.73
C ILE A 264 -7.00 5.53 -19.20
N TRP A 265 -6.81 6.72 -19.75
CA TRP A 265 -5.55 7.27 -20.25
C TRP A 265 -4.55 7.53 -19.12
#